data_AF-A0A3P3Y246-F1
#
_entry.id   AF-A0A3P3Y246-F1
#
_cell.length_a   1.000
_cell.length_b   1.000
_cell.length_c   1.000
_cell.angle_alpha   90.00
_cell.angle_beta   90.00
_cell.angle_gamma   90.00
#
_symmetry.space_group_name_H-M   'P 1'
#
loop_
_entity.id
_entity.type
_entity.pdbx_description
1 polymer ?
#
loop_
_entity_poly.entity_id
_entity_poly.type
_entity_poly.pdbx_seq_one_letter_code
_entity_poly.pdbx_strand_id
1 'polypeptide(L)'
;MSGGAERKQPWQKSYLFATLFSAMASSLAWAVQAGYSTPELLSLGLSRPLVGLVWLMGPFSGIIVQPLVGMLSDNSLVLFSQASRIGQHLGDTSGTVALAVAIAAFMALDCSINAMMAPTRALVADIVPEEQQDEASAYISIHDGLGKATGYLLGSVNLEREVRGIGGELQIVYSIAALVLLVYCSITFFLATDDCGPCTAARDRPASGGGLSVVWRAFAAMPHLPPAAMRVFFVQFCNTFAWFSFMVYGTDYFGNHIYGGSAQAPIGSKAIILYEEGLRTGNFALFALSISSAVFSRFLMPATSKLGLVPVYIAAELMLMVGLLLMPIIRSSAMAVALYAAFGIPFAVSNTIPWMIVTREISSSPDAAP
;
A
#
# COMPACT_ATOMS: atom_id res chain seq x y z
N MET A 1 27.12 -44.26 13.78
CA MET A 1 26.55 -42.97 14.25
C MET A 1 27.34 -41.84 13.59
N SER A 2 27.06 -41.55 12.31
CA SER A 2 27.56 -40.34 11.66
C SER A 2 26.40 -39.36 11.61
N GLY A 3 26.49 -38.29 12.39
CA GLY A 3 25.55 -37.17 12.32
C GLY A 3 25.69 -36.52 10.95
N GLY A 4 24.74 -36.83 10.06
CA GLY A 4 24.54 -36.07 8.85
C GLY A 4 23.99 -34.71 9.25
N ALA A 5 24.83 -33.68 9.20
CA ALA A 5 24.33 -32.32 9.15
C ALA A 5 23.44 -32.22 7.91
N GLU A 6 22.12 -32.13 8.10
CA GLU A 6 21.19 -31.70 7.07
C GLU A 6 21.68 -30.33 6.59
N ARG A 7 22.33 -30.35 5.44
CA ARG A 7 22.69 -29.14 4.71
C ARG A 7 21.35 -28.56 4.27
N LYS A 8 20.80 -27.59 5.02
CA LYS A 8 19.62 -26.81 4.61
C LYS A 8 19.87 -26.39 3.16
N GLN A 9 19.03 -26.87 2.25
CA GLN A 9 19.17 -26.59 0.81
C GLN A 9 19.28 -25.07 0.61
N PRO A 10 20.19 -24.59 -0.26
CA PRO A 10 20.23 -23.19 -0.60
C PRO A 10 18.86 -22.82 -1.21
N TRP A 11 18.13 -21.94 -0.53
CA TRP A 11 16.86 -21.38 -0.98
C TRP A 11 16.89 -21.10 -2.49
N GLN A 12 15.85 -21.56 -3.19
CA GLN A 12 15.71 -21.28 -4.61
C GLN A 12 15.36 -19.80 -4.75
N LYS A 13 16.36 -19.00 -5.13
CA LYS A 13 16.26 -17.55 -5.40
C LYS A 13 14.99 -17.19 -6.18
N SER A 14 14.54 -18.07 -7.07
CA SER A 14 13.32 -17.98 -7.88
C SER A 14 12.06 -17.67 -7.06
N TYR A 15 11.82 -18.32 -5.90
CA TYR A 15 10.63 -18.07 -5.08
C TYR A 15 10.64 -16.71 -4.38
N LEU A 16 11.81 -16.28 -3.89
CA LEU A 16 11.96 -14.93 -3.37
C LEU A 16 11.71 -13.91 -4.47
N PHE A 17 12.30 -14.08 -5.65
CA PHE A 17 12.08 -13.20 -6.80
C PHE A 17 10.60 -13.16 -7.22
N ALA A 18 9.90 -14.30 -7.29
CA ALA A 18 8.47 -14.35 -7.60
C ALA A 18 7.63 -13.53 -6.59
N THR A 19 7.99 -13.63 -5.31
CA THR A 19 7.33 -12.90 -4.22
C THR A 19 7.60 -11.40 -4.29
N LEU A 20 8.80 -11.00 -4.72
CA LEU A 20 9.16 -9.60 -4.93
C LEU A 20 8.35 -8.97 -6.07
N PHE A 21 8.12 -9.67 -7.19
CA PHE A 21 7.24 -9.19 -8.27
C PHE A 21 5.76 -9.09 -7.85
N SER A 22 5.29 -10.02 -7.01
CA SER A 22 3.95 -9.93 -6.41
C SER A 22 3.80 -8.69 -5.51
N ALA A 23 4.84 -8.37 -4.73
CA ALA A 23 4.88 -7.15 -3.92
C ALA A 23 4.85 -5.88 -4.80
N MET A 24 5.59 -5.86 -5.92
CA MET A 24 5.54 -4.75 -6.88
C MET A 24 4.14 -4.57 -7.49
N ALA A 25 3.47 -5.65 -7.88
CA ALA A 25 2.12 -5.62 -8.44
C ALA A 25 1.10 -5.02 -7.48
N SER A 26 1.10 -5.49 -6.23
CA SER A 26 0.23 -4.98 -5.17
C SER A 26 0.48 -3.50 -4.89
N SER A 27 1.76 -3.11 -4.87
CA SER A 27 2.20 -1.74 -4.60
C SER A 27 1.85 -0.76 -5.73
N LEU A 28 1.93 -1.22 -6.99
CA LEU A 28 1.51 -0.45 -8.15
C LEU A 28 0.00 -0.21 -8.14
N ALA A 29 -0.79 -1.26 -7.88
CA ALA A 29 -2.24 -1.14 -7.79
C ALA A 29 -2.65 -0.15 -6.68
N TRP A 30 -2.02 -0.24 -5.51
CA TRP A 30 -2.23 0.70 -4.41
C TRP A 30 -1.84 2.13 -4.78
N ALA A 31 -0.71 2.34 -5.46
CA ALA A 31 -0.27 3.68 -5.85
C ALA A 31 -1.23 4.36 -6.83
N VAL A 32 -1.70 3.63 -7.84
CA VAL A 32 -2.69 4.15 -8.79
C VAL A 32 -4.02 4.45 -8.08
N GLN A 33 -4.45 3.56 -7.18
CA GLN A 33 -5.64 3.77 -6.36
C GLN A 33 -5.51 5.02 -5.46
N ALA A 34 -4.40 5.17 -4.74
CA ALA A 34 -4.13 6.32 -3.88
C ALA A 34 -4.04 7.63 -4.68
N GLY A 35 -3.52 7.58 -5.91
CA GLY A 35 -3.38 8.76 -6.77
C GLY A 35 -4.71 9.36 -7.22
N TYR A 36 -5.68 8.51 -7.57
CA TYR A 36 -6.88 8.94 -8.32
C TYR A 36 -8.24 8.62 -7.69
N SER A 37 -8.33 7.70 -6.72
CA SER A 37 -9.65 7.26 -6.22
C SER A 37 -10.40 8.38 -5.50
N THR A 38 -9.72 9.16 -4.64
CA THR A 38 -10.35 10.32 -3.99
C THR A 38 -10.81 11.36 -5.00
N PRO A 39 -9.96 11.83 -5.94
CA PRO A 39 -10.40 12.71 -7.02
C PRO A 39 -11.61 12.24 -7.80
N GLU A 40 -11.68 10.94 -8.12
CA GLU A 40 -12.79 10.37 -8.88
C GLU A 40 -14.07 10.27 -8.05
N LEU A 41 -14.00 9.84 -6.79
CA LEU A 41 -15.17 9.83 -5.91
C LEU A 41 -15.71 11.26 -5.71
N LEU A 42 -14.81 12.24 -5.60
CA LEU A 42 -15.17 13.66 -5.55
C LEU A 42 -15.83 14.12 -6.86
N SER A 43 -15.28 13.79 -8.03
CA SER A 43 -15.82 14.20 -9.34
C SER A 43 -17.23 13.65 -9.58
N LEU A 44 -17.52 12.44 -9.05
CA LEU A 44 -18.84 11.81 -9.06
C LEU A 44 -19.83 12.42 -8.05
N GLY A 45 -19.45 13.48 -7.34
CA GLY A 45 -20.32 14.24 -6.44
C GLY A 45 -20.31 13.77 -4.99
N LEU A 46 -19.43 12.85 -4.60
CA LEU A 46 -19.31 12.41 -3.21
C LEU A 46 -18.68 13.53 -2.36
N SER A 47 -19.22 13.78 -1.16
CA SER A 47 -18.65 14.77 -0.25
C SER A 47 -17.37 14.26 0.41
N ARG A 48 -16.44 15.16 0.78
CA ARG A 48 -15.17 14.80 1.43
C ARG A 48 -15.36 13.82 2.61
N PRO A 49 -16.26 14.06 3.59
CA PRO A 49 -16.44 13.11 4.70
C PRO A 49 -16.86 11.71 4.25
N LEU A 50 -17.71 11.61 3.21
CA LEU A 50 -18.14 10.32 2.66
C LEU A 50 -17.01 9.60 1.94
N VAL A 51 -16.10 10.32 1.26
CA VAL A 51 -14.89 9.73 0.69
C VAL A 51 -14.04 9.09 1.80
N GLY A 52 -13.86 9.79 2.93
CA GLY A 52 -13.20 9.22 4.11
C GLY A 52 -13.85 7.92 4.60
N LEU A 53 -15.19 7.84 4.62
CA LEU A 53 -15.91 6.62 4.99
C LEU A 53 -15.72 5.48 3.98
N VAL A 54 -15.70 5.77 2.68
CA VAL A 54 -15.42 4.76 1.65
C VAL A 54 -14.02 4.18 1.84
N TRP A 55 -13.04 5.02 2.16
CA TRP A 55 -11.68 4.59 2.44
C TRP A 55 -11.56 3.73 3.71
N LEU A 56 -12.41 3.94 4.74
CA LEU A 56 -12.43 3.07 5.94
C LEU A 56 -12.68 1.58 5.61
N MET A 57 -13.23 1.28 4.43
CA MET A 57 -13.37 -0.09 3.97
C MET A 57 -12.04 -0.83 3.90
N GLY A 58 -10.90 -0.15 3.69
CA GLY A 58 -9.59 -0.80 3.68
C GLY A 58 -9.16 -1.37 5.02
N PRO A 59 -9.17 -0.59 6.11
CA PRO A 59 -9.01 -1.15 7.45
C PRO A 59 -9.99 -2.29 7.79
N PHE A 60 -11.27 -2.18 7.39
CA PHE A 60 -12.26 -3.25 7.61
C PHE A 60 -11.98 -4.50 6.78
N SER A 61 -11.56 -4.33 5.51
CA SER A 61 -11.14 -5.43 4.65
C SER A 61 -9.89 -6.09 5.23
N GLY A 62 -8.93 -5.32 5.77
CA GLY A 62 -7.79 -5.85 6.50
C GLY A 62 -8.19 -6.78 7.65
N ILE A 63 -9.15 -6.38 8.47
CA ILE A 63 -9.60 -7.17 9.63
C ILE A 63 -10.35 -8.45 9.22
N ILE A 64 -11.13 -8.40 8.13
CA ILE A 64 -12.05 -9.49 7.74
C ILE A 64 -11.47 -10.36 6.63
N VAL A 65 -10.91 -9.75 5.60
CA VAL A 65 -10.39 -10.40 4.38
C VAL A 65 -9.02 -11.03 4.64
N GLN A 66 -8.10 -10.40 5.39
CA GLN A 66 -6.77 -10.99 5.64
C GLN A 66 -6.84 -12.35 6.39
N PRO A 67 -7.77 -12.57 7.34
CA PRO A 67 -7.97 -13.89 7.95
C PRO A 67 -8.83 -14.86 7.13
N LEU A 68 -9.57 -14.39 6.10
CA LEU A 68 -10.52 -15.19 5.33
C LEU A 68 -10.03 -15.54 3.92
N VAL A 69 -9.14 -14.75 3.32
CA VAL A 69 -8.69 -14.92 1.94
C VAL A 69 -7.27 -15.47 1.91
N GLY A 70 -7.26 -16.80 1.77
CA GLY A 70 -6.43 -17.51 0.81
C GLY A 70 -7.27 -18.12 -0.32
N MET A 71 -8.38 -17.49 -0.79
CA MET A 71 -9.27 -18.14 -1.78
C MET A 71 -9.92 -17.32 -2.93
N LEU A 72 -9.90 -15.99 -3.03
CA LEU A 72 -10.61 -15.29 -4.14
C LEU A 72 -9.96 -13.96 -4.54
N SER A 73 -9.18 -13.91 -5.63
CA SER A 73 -8.46 -12.69 -6.07
C SER A 73 -8.65 -12.25 -7.53
N ASP A 74 -9.25 -13.05 -8.42
CA ASP A 74 -8.90 -12.91 -9.85
C ASP A 74 -9.72 -11.92 -10.70
N ASN A 75 -10.75 -11.23 -10.20
CA ASN A 75 -11.69 -10.47 -11.05
C ASN A 75 -11.93 -8.97 -10.71
N SER A 76 -11.26 -8.37 -9.73
CA SER A 76 -11.63 -7.03 -9.20
C SER A 76 -11.13 -5.84 -10.03
N LEU A 77 -9.94 -5.93 -10.63
CA LEU A 77 -9.28 -4.83 -11.33
C LEU A 77 -10.03 -4.38 -12.61
N VAL A 78 -10.62 -5.34 -13.34
CA VAL A 78 -11.33 -5.07 -14.60
C VAL A 78 -12.71 -4.44 -14.35
N LEU A 79 -13.38 -4.82 -13.27
CA LEU A 79 -14.66 -4.24 -12.83
C LEU A 79 -14.53 -2.76 -12.43
N PHE A 80 -13.40 -2.37 -11.81
CA PHE A 80 -13.17 -0.97 -11.40
C PHE A 80 -12.96 -0.03 -12.56
N SER A 81 -12.16 -0.46 -13.55
CA SER A 81 -11.86 0.39 -14.71
C SER A 81 -13.06 0.62 -15.65
N GLN A 82 -14.07 -0.25 -15.66
CA GLN A 82 -15.22 -0.17 -16.57
C GLN A 82 -16.50 0.38 -15.91
N ALA A 83 -16.42 0.77 -14.63
CA ALA A 83 -17.56 1.15 -13.80
C ALA A 83 -18.47 2.22 -14.44
N SER A 84 -17.87 3.27 -15.00
CA SER A 84 -18.57 4.39 -15.63
C SER A 84 -19.28 4.00 -16.95
N ARG A 85 -18.68 3.11 -17.76
CA ARG A 85 -19.25 2.66 -19.05
C ARG A 85 -20.41 1.69 -18.85
N ILE A 86 -20.32 0.83 -17.84
CA ILE A 86 -21.41 -0.09 -17.45
C ILE A 86 -22.63 0.71 -16.96
N GLY A 87 -22.40 1.77 -16.16
CA GLY A 87 -23.48 2.67 -15.71
C GLY A 87 -24.18 3.41 -16.86
N GLN A 88 -23.42 3.87 -17.85
CA GLN A 88 -23.98 4.56 -19.04
C GLN A 88 -24.78 3.63 -19.96
N HIS A 89 -24.37 2.36 -20.12
CA HIS A 89 -25.13 1.36 -20.89
C HIS A 89 -26.42 0.88 -20.20
N LEU A 90 -26.55 1.07 -18.89
CA LEU A 90 -27.77 0.78 -18.12
C LEU A 90 -28.77 1.95 -18.07
N GLY A 91 -28.52 3.02 -18.84
CA GLY A 91 -29.49 4.11 -19.01
C GLY A 91 -29.52 5.13 -17.88
N ASP A 92 -28.43 5.30 -17.14
CA ASP A 92 -28.35 6.25 -16.03
C ASP A 92 -28.28 7.70 -16.51
N THR A 93 -29.30 8.49 -16.18
CA THR A 93 -29.40 9.93 -16.46
C THR A 93 -29.03 10.81 -15.25
N SER A 94 -28.72 10.20 -14.09
CA SER A 94 -28.52 10.88 -12.80
C SER A 94 -27.12 10.71 -12.19
N GLY A 95 -26.28 9.80 -12.72
CA GLY A 95 -24.93 9.53 -12.21
C GLY A 95 -24.87 8.66 -10.95
N THR A 96 -26.03 8.24 -10.43
CA THR A 96 -26.16 7.42 -9.21
C THR A 96 -25.66 5.98 -9.41
N VAL A 97 -25.89 5.41 -10.60
CA VAL A 97 -25.36 4.09 -10.96
C VAL A 97 -23.86 4.18 -11.18
N ALA A 98 -23.36 5.22 -11.85
CA ALA A 98 -21.91 5.42 -12.02
C ALA A 98 -21.17 5.49 -10.67
N LEU A 99 -21.73 6.24 -9.70
CA LEU A 99 -21.18 6.31 -8.35
C LEU A 99 -21.25 4.98 -7.60
N ALA A 100 -22.38 4.26 -7.68
CA ALA A 100 -22.52 2.96 -7.04
C ALA A 100 -21.51 1.93 -7.57
N VAL A 101 -21.30 1.90 -8.90
CA VAL A 101 -20.32 0.99 -9.51
C VAL A 101 -18.89 1.42 -9.16
N ALA A 102 -18.58 2.71 -9.13
CA ALA A 102 -17.28 3.21 -8.72
C ALA A 102 -16.94 2.81 -7.26
N ILE A 103 -17.90 2.96 -6.33
CA ILE A 103 -17.73 2.53 -4.94
C ILE A 103 -17.55 1.01 -4.85
N ALA A 104 -18.41 0.23 -5.49
CA ALA A 104 -18.35 -1.23 -5.44
C ALA A 104 -17.01 -1.76 -5.96
N ALA A 105 -16.51 -1.16 -7.03
CA ALA A 105 -15.28 -1.63 -7.61
C ALA A 105 -14.03 -1.05 -6.94
N PHE A 106 -14.11 0.13 -6.28
CA PHE A 106 -13.08 0.61 -5.36
C PHE A 106 -12.91 -0.39 -4.22
N MET A 107 -14.04 -0.83 -3.64
CA MET A 107 -14.04 -1.84 -2.57
C MET A 107 -13.44 -3.17 -3.06
N ALA A 108 -13.79 -3.62 -4.27
CA ALA A 108 -13.21 -4.84 -4.83
C ALA A 108 -11.69 -4.73 -5.02
N LEU A 109 -11.22 -3.61 -5.58
CA LEU A 109 -9.79 -3.35 -5.80
C LEU A 109 -9.03 -3.31 -4.47
N ASP A 110 -9.54 -2.56 -3.50
CA ASP A 110 -8.93 -2.42 -2.18
C ASP A 110 -8.85 -3.77 -1.44
N CYS A 111 -9.94 -4.54 -1.45
CA CYS A 111 -9.96 -5.89 -0.88
C CYS A 111 -8.92 -6.80 -1.53
N SER A 112 -8.76 -6.75 -2.86
CA SER A 112 -7.76 -7.56 -3.57
C SER A 112 -6.33 -7.15 -3.24
N ILE A 113 -6.04 -5.85 -3.16
CA ILE A 113 -4.71 -5.36 -2.73
C ILE A 113 -4.40 -5.87 -1.32
N ASN A 114 -5.33 -5.69 -0.38
CA ASN A 114 -5.15 -6.16 1.00
C ASN A 114 -5.02 -7.69 1.11
N ALA A 115 -5.76 -8.44 0.28
CA ALA A 115 -5.66 -9.89 0.20
C ALA A 115 -4.32 -10.38 -0.37
N MET A 116 -3.66 -9.61 -1.24
CA MET A 116 -2.34 -9.96 -1.76
C MET A 116 -1.20 -9.55 -0.82
N MET A 117 -1.26 -8.34 -0.24
CA MET A 117 -0.12 -7.78 0.50
C MET A 117 0.26 -8.59 1.75
N ALA A 118 -0.72 -9.11 2.49
CA ALA A 118 -0.45 -9.83 3.73
C ALA A 118 0.17 -11.22 3.49
N PRO A 119 -0.40 -12.10 2.65
CA PRO A 119 0.21 -13.39 2.31
C PRO A 119 1.59 -13.26 1.68
N THR A 120 1.80 -12.28 0.79
CA THR A 120 3.11 -12.04 0.16
C THR A 120 4.19 -11.73 1.20
N ARG A 121 3.87 -10.95 2.24
CA ARG A 121 4.81 -10.68 3.34
C ARG A 121 5.03 -11.89 4.24
N ALA A 122 3.98 -12.63 4.56
CA ALA A 122 4.07 -13.83 5.39
C ALA A 122 4.92 -14.92 4.69
N LEU A 123 4.71 -15.12 3.38
CA LEU A 123 5.44 -16.10 2.59
C LEU A 123 6.95 -15.85 2.62
N VAL A 124 7.41 -14.60 2.59
CA VAL A 124 8.85 -14.32 2.69
C VAL A 124 9.42 -14.76 4.03
N ALA A 125 8.71 -14.53 5.13
CA ALA A 125 9.15 -15.00 6.45
C ALA A 125 9.18 -16.54 6.55
N ASP A 126 8.29 -17.23 5.83
CA ASP A 126 8.23 -18.69 5.81
C ASP A 126 9.33 -19.33 4.95
N ILE A 127 9.76 -18.68 3.85
CA ILE A 127 10.77 -19.23 2.93
C ILE A 127 12.21 -18.80 3.28
N VAL A 128 12.40 -17.68 3.97
CA VAL A 128 13.73 -17.12 4.28
C VAL A 128 14.19 -17.53 5.68
N PRO A 129 15.43 -18.06 5.84
CA PRO A 129 16.01 -18.37 7.16
C PRO A 129 16.05 -17.14 8.07
N GLU A 130 15.85 -17.33 9.37
CA GLU A 130 15.79 -16.25 10.38
C GLU A 130 16.99 -15.28 10.30
N GLU A 131 18.21 -15.78 10.04
CA GLU A 131 19.41 -14.95 9.95
C GLU A 131 19.41 -14.00 8.74
N GLN A 132 18.59 -14.25 7.73
CA GLN A 132 18.49 -13.49 6.48
C GLN A 132 17.17 -12.73 6.34
N GLN A 133 16.24 -12.86 7.30
CA GLN A 133 14.92 -12.21 7.22
C GLN A 133 15.03 -10.68 7.20
N ASP A 134 16.02 -10.11 7.88
CA ASP A 134 16.30 -8.67 7.85
C ASP A 134 16.69 -8.20 6.42
N GLU A 135 17.51 -8.99 5.73
CA GLU A 135 17.94 -8.69 4.35
C GLU A 135 16.77 -8.87 3.36
N ALA A 136 15.99 -9.94 3.49
CA ALA A 136 14.82 -10.18 2.64
C ALA A 136 13.73 -9.12 2.84
N SER A 137 13.50 -8.66 4.07
CA SER A 137 12.58 -7.56 4.37
C SER A 137 13.01 -6.25 3.71
N ALA A 138 14.33 -6.00 3.62
CA ALA A 138 14.85 -4.86 2.87
C ALA A 138 14.59 -4.99 1.36
N TYR A 139 14.76 -6.18 0.77
CA TYR A 139 14.43 -6.41 -0.64
C TYR A 139 12.94 -6.21 -0.93
N ILE A 140 12.03 -6.72 -0.09
CA ILE A 140 10.58 -6.46 -0.23
C ILE A 140 10.31 -4.96 -0.20
N SER A 141 10.90 -4.23 0.74
CA SER A 141 10.69 -2.79 0.89
C SER A 141 11.16 -2.00 -0.34
N ILE A 142 12.27 -2.41 -0.96
CA ILE A 142 12.75 -1.82 -2.22
C ILE A 142 11.74 -2.08 -3.34
N HIS A 143 11.26 -3.31 -3.48
CA HIS A 143 10.31 -3.68 -4.54
C HIS A 143 8.93 -3.02 -4.35
N ASP A 144 8.44 -2.94 -3.11
CA ASP A 144 7.24 -2.17 -2.75
C ASP A 144 7.40 -0.69 -3.15
N GLY A 145 8.55 -0.09 -2.85
CA GLY A 145 8.90 1.26 -3.28
C GLY A 145 8.94 1.43 -4.80
N LEU A 146 9.50 0.47 -5.54
CA LEU A 146 9.55 0.50 -7.01
C LEU A 146 8.16 0.34 -7.65
N GLY A 147 7.32 -0.54 -7.12
CA GLY A 147 5.93 -0.69 -7.57
C GLY A 147 5.15 0.61 -7.39
N LYS A 148 5.26 1.23 -6.20
CA LYS A 148 4.66 2.53 -5.91
C LYS A 148 5.18 3.63 -6.82
N ALA A 149 6.50 3.73 -6.97
CA ALA A 149 7.14 4.69 -7.84
C ALA A 149 6.63 4.56 -9.29
N THR A 150 6.47 3.34 -9.80
CA THR A 150 5.93 3.10 -11.15
C THR A 150 4.49 3.60 -11.29
N GLY A 151 3.61 3.28 -10.34
CA GLY A 151 2.20 3.73 -10.36
C GLY A 151 2.06 5.25 -10.24
N TYR A 152 2.83 5.88 -9.35
CA TYR A 152 2.82 7.34 -9.18
C TYR A 152 3.44 8.08 -10.37
N LEU A 153 4.50 7.54 -10.96
CA LEU A 153 5.09 8.12 -12.16
C LEU A 153 4.09 8.07 -13.32
N LEU A 154 3.38 6.95 -13.48
CA LEU A 154 2.34 6.81 -14.49
C LEU A 154 1.25 7.88 -14.32
N GLY A 155 0.82 8.14 -13.09
CA GLY A 155 -0.14 9.21 -12.79
C GLY A 155 0.39 10.64 -12.88
N SER A 156 1.70 10.83 -13.06
CA SER A 156 2.31 12.16 -13.17
C SER A 156 2.43 12.67 -14.61
N VAL A 157 2.28 11.78 -15.60
CA VAL A 157 2.45 12.10 -17.02
C VAL A 157 1.09 12.46 -17.61
N ASN A 158 1.06 13.50 -18.46
CA ASN A 158 -0.12 13.81 -19.25
C ASN A 158 -0.29 12.80 -20.40
N LEU A 159 -0.91 11.66 -20.11
CA LEU A 159 -1.06 10.55 -21.04
C LEU A 159 -2.15 10.76 -22.09
N GLU A 160 -3.10 11.66 -21.87
CA GLU A 160 -4.13 12.00 -22.87
C GLU A 160 -3.51 12.66 -24.11
N ARG A 161 -2.45 13.45 -23.92
CA ARG A 161 -1.68 14.04 -25.02
C ARG A 161 -0.94 12.98 -25.85
N GLU A 162 -0.44 11.95 -25.18
CA GLU A 162 0.46 10.93 -25.77
C GLU A 162 -0.30 9.74 -26.37
N VAL A 163 -1.44 9.34 -25.78
CA VAL A 163 -2.24 8.18 -26.19
C VAL A 163 -3.65 8.63 -26.55
N ARG A 164 -3.90 8.85 -27.84
CA ARG A 164 -5.21 9.28 -28.34
C ARG A 164 -6.15 8.08 -28.54
N GLY A 165 -7.41 8.22 -28.11
CA GLY A 165 -8.52 7.36 -28.55
C GLY A 165 -8.98 6.26 -27.58
N ILE A 166 -8.40 6.15 -26.38
CA ILE A 166 -8.79 5.13 -25.37
C ILE A 166 -9.82 5.68 -24.36
N GLY A 167 -9.84 7.01 -24.15
CA GLY A 167 -10.74 7.68 -23.21
C GLY A 167 -10.06 8.85 -22.51
N GLY A 168 -10.59 9.28 -21.37
CA GLY A 168 -9.95 10.28 -20.51
C GLY A 168 -8.71 9.75 -19.79
N GLU A 169 -7.90 10.64 -19.22
CA GLU A 169 -6.62 10.32 -18.59
C GLU A 169 -6.70 9.18 -17.56
N LEU A 170 -7.73 9.17 -16.72
CA LEU A 170 -7.98 8.12 -15.74
C LEU A 170 -8.06 6.73 -16.39
N GLN A 171 -8.80 6.60 -17.50
CA GLN A 171 -8.97 5.32 -18.19
C GLN A 171 -7.64 4.84 -18.80
N ILE A 172 -6.82 5.76 -19.29
CA ILE A 172 -5.49 5.45 -19.85
C ILE A 172 -4.55 4.96 -18.74
N VAL A 173 -4.49 5.68 -17.61
CA VAL A 173 -3.65 5.30 -16.45
C VAL A 173 -4.04 3.90 -15.94
N TYR A 174 -5.33 3.64 -15.71
CA TYR A 174 -5.77 2.32 -15.21
C TYR A 174 -5.57 1.20 -16.23
N SER A 175 -5.69 1.48 -17.53
CA SER A 175 -5.42 0.48 -18.58
C SER A 175 -3.95 0.10 -18.63
N ILE A 176 -3.04 1.10 -18.59
CA ILE A 176 -1.60 0.84 -18.55
C ILE A 176 -1.21 0.14 -17.24
N ALA A 177 -1.77 0.57 -16.11
CA ALA A 177 -1.55 -0.08 -14.82
C ALA A 177 -1.99 -1.55 -14.83
N ALA A 178 -3.14 -1.87 -15.43
CA ALA A 178 -3.61 -3.24 -15.59
C ALA A 178 -2.66 -4.08 -16.46
N LEU A 179 -2.13 -3.53 -17.56
CA LEU A 179 -1.14 -4.21 -18.40
C LEU A 179 0.17 -4.48 -17.65
N VAL A 180 0.69 -3.50 -16.91
CA VAL A 180 1.92 -3.68 -16.10
C VAL A 180 1.69 -4.70 -15.00
N LEU A 181 0.51 -4.68 -14.36
CA LEU A 181 0.14 -5.66 -13.35
C LEU A 181 0.06 -7.08 -13.95
N LEU A 182 -0.54 -7.25 -15.13
CA LEU A 182 -0.53 -8.53 -15.84
C LEU A 182 0.88 -9.03 -16.13
N VAL A 183 1.81 -8.15 -16.50
CA VAL A 183 3.22 -8.51 -16.70
C VAL A 183 3.84 -9.00 -15.38
N TYR A 184 3.67 -8.27 -14.28
CA TYR A 184 4.19 -8.69 -12.98
C TYR A 184 3.60 -10.01 -12.50
N CYS A 185 2.27 -10.19 -12.61
CA CYS A 185 1.61 -11.44 -12.27
C CYS A 185 2.08 -12.61 -13.15
N SER A 186 2.29 -12.37 -14.45
CA SER A 186 2.82 -13.39 -15.36
C SER A 186 4.24 -13.79 -14.96
N ILE A 187 5.11 -12.83 -14.66
CA ILE A 187 6.48 -13.09 -14.17
C ILE A 187 6.42 -13.91 -12.87
N THR A 188 5.58 -13.51 -11.91
CA THR A 188 5.38 -14.28 -10.68
C THR A 188 4.94 -15.71 -10.98
N PHE A 189 3.96 -15.91 -11.86
CA PHE A 189 3.47 -17.24 -12.24
C PHE A 189 4.57 -18.11 -12.88
N PHE A 190 5.34 -17.55 -13.81
CA PHE A 190 6.44 -18.27 -14.46
C PHE A 190 7.61 -18.57 -13.53
N LEU A 191 7.90 -17.70 -12.56
CA LEU A 191 8.98 -17.91 -11.59
C LEU A 191 8.57 -18.82 -10.42
N ALA A 192 7.27 -18.97 -10.17
CA ALA A 192 6.72 -19.80 -9.11
C ALA A 192 6.65 -21.30 -9.48
N THR A 193 7.09 -21.70 -10.68
CA THR A 193 6.96 -23.09 -11.16
C THR A 193 7.77 -24.10 -10.33
N ASP A 194 7.05 -25.14 -9.94
CA ASP A 194 7.33 -26.32 -9.12
C ASP A 194 8.79 -26.77 -8.89
N ASP A 195 9.22 -26.63 -7.65
CA ASP A 195 10.05 -27.60 -6.94
C ASP A 195 9.49 -27.82 -5.52
N CYS A 196 8.18 -28.04 -5.41
CA CYS A 196 7.64 -28.72 -4.25
C CYS A 196 8.10 -30.19 -4.33
N GLY A 197 9.30 -30.48 -3.83
CA GLY A 197 9.58 -31.81 -3.29
C GLY A 197 8.42 -32.21 -2.36
N PRO A 198 8.10 -33.51 -2.23
CA PRO A 198 6.92 -33.96 -1.52
C PRO A 198 6.85 -33.24 -0.17
N CYS A 199 5.81 -32.43 0.03
CA CYS A 199 5.57 -31.69 1.25
C CYS A 199 5.20 -32.67 2.38
N THR A 200 6.12 -33.55 2.78
CA THR A 200 6.04 -34.38 3.99
C THR A 200 6.51 -33.56 5.18
N ALA A 201 5.86 -32.42 5.40
CA ALA A 201 5.90 -31.69 6.66
C ALA A 201 4.74 -30.68 6.68
N ALA A 202 3.54 -31.12 6.32
CA ALA A 202 2.35 -30.54 6.93
C ALA A 202 2.47 -30.83 8.43
N ARG A 203 3.15 -29.94 9.15
CA ARG A 203 3.20 -29.97 10.61
C ARG A 203 1.74 -29.85 11.03
N ASP A 204 1.18 -30.93 11.59
CA ASP A 204 -0.18 -31.01 12.10
C ASP A 204 -0.45 -29.86 13.09
N ARG A 205 -0.78 -28.68 12.57
CA ARG A 205 -1.34 -27.59 13.36
C ARG A 205 -2.84 -27.84 13.36
N PRO A 206 -3.47 -28.04 14.53
CA PRO A 206 -4.90 -28.29 14.59
C PRO A 206 -5.62 -27.12 13.91
N ALA A 207 -6.41 -27.43 12.88
CA ALA A 207 -7.32 -26.50 12.22
C ALA A 207 -8.33 -25.99 13.26
N SER A 208 -7.97 -24.92 13.96
CA SER A 208 -8.74 -24.43 15.12
C SER A 208 -9.33 -23.05 14.81
N GLY A 209 -10.42 -23.09 14.03
CA GLY A 209 -11.45 -22.07 13.99
C GLY A 209 -11.54 -21.27 12.69
N GLY A 210 -12.77 -20.93 12.25
CA GLY A 210 -13.00 -20.06 11.08
C GLY A 210 -12.39 -18.66 11.27
N GLY A 211 -12.10 -17.93 10.18
CA GLY A 211 -11.31 -16.69 10.23
C GLY A 211 -11.76 -15.64 11.26
N LEU A 212 -13.07 -15.53 11.54
CA LEU A 212 -13.59 -14.67 12.61
C LEU A 212 -13.10 -15.06 14.02
N SER A 213 -12.90 -16.35 14.29
CA SER A 213 -12.38 -16.83 15.57
C SER A 213 -10.89 -16.49 15.76
N VAL A 214 -10.12 -16.35 14.67
CA VAL A 214 -8.73 -15.89 14.72
C VAL A 214 -8.67 -14.41 15.09
N VAL A 215 -9.54 -13.59 14.48
CA VAL A 215 -9.69 -12.17 14.84
C VAL A 215 -10.08 -12.03 16.30
N TRP A 216 -11.09 -12.78 16.75
CA TRP A 216 -11.53 -12.76 18.15
C TRP A 216 -10.41 -13.16 19.12
N ARG A 217 -9.61 -14.19 18.78
CA ARG A 217 -8.45 -14.60 19.58
C ARG A 217 -7.38 -13.51 19.64
N ALA A 218 -7.13 -12.78 18.55
CA ALA A 218 -6.20 -11.66 18.54
C ALA A 218 -6.66 -10.53 19.46
N PHE A 219 -7.94 -10.14 19.40
CA PHE A 219 -8.50 -9.14 20.32
C PHE A 219 -8.50 -9.62 21.78
N ALA A 220 -8.84 -10.89 22.02
CA ALA A 220 -8.79 -11.48 23.36
C ALA A 220 -7.37 -11.56 23.92
N ALA A 221 -6.35 -11.65 23.07
CA ALA A 221 -4.94 -11.67 23.47
C ALA A 221 -4.35 -10.27 23.74
N MET A 222 -4.96 -9.18 23.25
CA MET A 222 -4.42 -7.82 23.42
C MET A 222 -4.14 -7.44 24.89
N PRO A 223 -5.03 -7.72 25.87
CA PRO A 223 -4.77 -7.39 27.28
C PRO A 223 -3.57 -8.15 27.88
N HIS A 224 -3.14 -9.23 27.25
CA HIS A 224 -2.04 -10.10 27.70
C HIS A 224 -0.71 -9.78 27.01
N LEU A 225 -0.67 -8.84 26.06
CA LEU A 225 0.56 -8.43 25.40
C LEU A 225 1.50 -7.71 26.38
N PRO A 226 2.83 -7.87 26.22
CA PRO A 226 3.81 -7.11 27.01
C PRO A 226 3.53 -5.60 26.94
N PRO A 227 3.75 -4.83 28.02
CA PRO A 227 3.47 -3.39 28.04
C PRO A 227 4.19 -2.61 26.93
N ALA A 228 5.35 -3.06 26.49
CA ALA A 228 6.07 -2.48 25.37
C ALA A 228 5.32 -2.64 24.03
N ALA A 229 4.81 -3.83 23.74
CA ALA A 229 4.04 -4.12 22.53
C ALA A 229 2.72 -3.31 22.51
N MET A 230 2.04 -3.17 23.65
CA MET A 230 0.82 -2.35 23.75
C MET A 230 1.08 -0.86 23.51
N ARG A 231 2.22 -0.33 23.98
CA ARG A 231 2.63 1.05 23.67
C ARG A 231 2.86 1.24 22.16
N VAL A 232 3.58 0.31 21.53
CA VAL A 232 3.82 0.36 20.08
C VAL A 232 2.50 0.28 19.31
N PHE A 233 1.58 -0.59 19.71
CA PHE A 233 0.25 -0.69 19.10
C PHE A 233 -0.50 0.65 19.14
N PHE A 234 -0.56 1.31 20.30
CA PHE A 234 -1.28 2.58 20.44
C PHE A 234 -0.63 3.70 19.60
N VAL A 235 0.71 3.79 19.64
CA VAL A 235 1.45 4.76 18.83
C VAL A 235 1.22 4.52 17.34
N GLN A 236 1.25 3.26 16.90
CA GLN A 236 1.01 2.90 15.52
C GLN A 236 -0.43 3.18 15.09
N PHE A 237 -1.41 2.96 15.96
CA PHE A 237 -2.80 3.31 15.70
C PHE A 237 -2.94 4.81 15.39
N CYS A 238 -2.39 5.68 16.24
CA CYS A 238 -2.41 7.13 15.99
C CYS A 238 -1.64 7.52 14.72
N ASN A 239 -0.48 6.91 14.49
CA ASN A 239 0.33 7.14 13.30
C ASN A 239 -0.41 6.77 12.01
N THR A 240 -1.12 5.64 12.01
CA THR A 240 -1.94 5.21 10.87
C THR A 240 -3.01 6.24 10.53
N PHE A 241 -3.66 6.90 11.50
CA PHE A 241 -4.62 7.97 11.20
C PHE A 241 -3.99 9.14 10.45
N ALA A 242 -2.78 9.56 10.85
CA ALA A 242 -2.07 10.65 10.20
C ALA A 242 -1.73 10.29 8.74
N TRP A 243 -1.11 9.13 8.53
CA TRP A 243 -0.76 8.65 7.20
C TRP A 243 -1.98 8.40 6.32
N PHE A 244 -3.05 7.85 6.88
CA PHE A 244 -4.26 7.57 6.13
C PHE A 244 -4.92 8.87 5.65
N SER A 245 -5.04 9.86 6.53
CA SER A 245 -5.58 11.18 6.16
C SER A 245 -4.74 11.84 5.06
N PHE A 246 -3.41 11.76 5.19
CA PHE A 246 -2.48 12.25 4.18
C PHE A 246 -2.63 11.51 2.85
N MET A 247 -2.72 10.19 2.84
CA MET A 247 -2.82 9.40 1.60
C MET A 247 -4.17 9.59 0.90
N VAL A 248 -5.27 9.68 1.66
CA VAL A 248 -6.61 9.86 1.10
C VAL A 248 -6.76 11.21 0.41
N TYR A 249 -6.29 12.30 1.03
CA TYR A 249 -6.46 13.66 0.49
C TYR A 249 -5.20 14.24 -0.16
N GLY A 250 -4.12 13.47 -0.21
CA GLY A 250 -2.81 13.97 -0.59
C GLY A 250 -2.73 14.48 -2.02
N THR A 251 -3.40 13.83 -2.97
CA THR A 251 -3.45 14.31 -4.37
C THR A 251 -4.48 15.40 -4.57
N ASP A 252 -5.64 15.31 -3.91
CA ASP A 252 -6.65 16.38 -3.90
C ASP A 252 -6.10 17.69 -3.33
N TYR A 253 -5.18 17.65 -2.36
CA TYR A 253 -4.48 18.83 -1.86
C TYR A 253 -3.77 19.59 -2.99
N PHE A 254 -3.11 18.91 -3.93
CA PHE A 254 -2.50 19.60 -5.07
C PHE A 254 -3.56 20.16 -6.03
N GLY A 255 -4.56 19.35 -6.40
CA GLY A 255 -5.62 19.77 -7.31
C GLY A 255 -6.41 20.96 -6.80
N ASN A 256 -6.83 20.94 -5.54
CA ASN A 256 -7.70 21.95 -4.95
C ASN A 256 -6.94 23.10 -4.28
N HIS A 257 -5.98 22.81 -3.40
CA HIS A 257 -5.32 23.85 -2.59
C HIS A 257 -4.19 24.56 -3.34
N ILE A 258 -3.33 23.80 -4.03
CA ILE A 258 -2.16 24.38 -4.72
C ILE A 258 -2.57 25.00 -6.06
N TYR A 259 -3.30 24.26 -6.89
CA TYR A 259 -3.68 24.70 -8.24
C TYR A 259 -5.01 25.46 -8.29
N GLY A 260 -5.80 25.46 -7.20
CA GLY A 260 -7.09 26.18 -7.15
C GLY A 260 -8.18 25.56 -8.01
N GLY A 261 -8.03 24.30 -8.42
CA GLY A 261 -9.01 23.56 -9.21
C GLY A 261 -10.13 22.94 -8.38
N SER A 262 -11.09 22.31 -9.06
CA SER A 262 -12.18 21.56 -8.41
C SER A 262 -12.52 20.30 -9.20
N ALA A 263 -12.65 19.18 -8.48
CA ALA A 263 -13.08 17.90 -9.04
C ALA A 263 -14.51 17.94 -9.61
N GLN A 264 -15.37 18.81 -9.07
CA GLN A 264 -16.78 18.95 -9.48
C GLN A 264 -17.00 20.04 -10.53
N ALA A 265 -15.92 20.63 -11.06
CA ALA A 265 -16.03 21.65 -12.08
C ALA A 265 -16.54 21.05 -13.41
N PRO A 266 -17.33 21.78 -14.22
CA PRO A 266 -17.81 21.28 -15.49
C PRO A 266 -16.66 20.86 -16.43
N ILE A 267 -16.88 19.78 -17.19
CA ILE A 267 -15.91 19.26 -18.16
C ILE A 267 -15.50 20.37 -19.14
N GLY A 268 -14.20 20.53 -19.37
CA GLY A 268 -13.63 21.55 -20.24
C GLY A 268 -13.51 22.95 -19.62
N SER A 269 -13.94 23.15 -18.37
CA SER A 269 -13.71 24.41 -17.65
C SER A 269 -12.24 24.57 -17.25
N LYS A 270 -11.79 25.82 -17.04
CA LYS A 270 -10.44 26.09 -16.54
C LYS A 270 -10.18 25.44 -15.17
N ALA A 271 -11.21 25.32 -14.34
CA ALA A 271 -11.10 24.77 -13.00
C ALA A 271 -10.83 23.25 -12.98
N ILE A 272 -11.39 22.47 -13.91
CA ILE A 272 -11.08 21.04 -14.01
C ILE A 272 -9.68 20.81 -14.59
N ILE A 273 -9.26 21.63 -15.56
CA ILE A 273 -7.90 21.55 -16.15
C ILE A 273 -6.83 21.82 -15.08
N LEU A 274 -7.01 22.86 -14.26
CA LEU A 274 -6.11 23.15 -13.13
C LEU A 274 -6.12 22.03 -12.09
N TYR A 275 -7.29 21.42 -11.85
CA TYR A 275 -7.40 20.30 -10.93
C TYR A 275 -6.60 19.09 -11.41
N GLU A 276 -6.76 18.68 -12.67
CA GLU A 276 -6.01 17.59 -13.30
C GLU A 276 -4.49 17.85 -13.33
N GLU A 277 -4.06 19.09 -13.62
CA GLU A 277 -2.65 19.47 -13.55
C GLU A 277 -2.09 19.34 -12.12
N GLY A 278 -2.90 19.72 -11.13
CA GLY A 278 -2.59 19.49 -9.73
C GLY A 278 -2.51 18.00 -9.38
N LEU A 279 -3.42 17.16 -9.88
CA LEU A 279 -3.37 15.71 -9.67
C LEU A 279 -2.07 15.09 -10.21
N ARG A 280 -1.64 15.49 -11.42
CA ARG A 280 -0.37 15.02 -11.99
C ARG A 280 0.82 15.42 -11.12
N THR A 281 0.83 16.66 -10.64
CA THR A 281 1.85 17.15 -9.72
C THR A 281 1.83 16.43 -8.37
N GLY A 282 0.64 16.11 -7.85
CA GLY A 282 0.46 15.33 -6.63
C GLY A 282 0.96 13.90 -6.77
N ASN A 283 0.69 13.25 -7.90
CA ASN A 283 1.25 11.94 -8.24
C ASN A 283 2.78 12.01 -8.36
N PHE A 284 3.34 13.04 -8.98
CA PHE A 284 4.80 13.27 -8.98
C PHE A 284 5.37 13.46 -7.57
N ALA A 285 4.65 14.14 -6.68
CA ALA A 285 5.04 14.32 -5.28
C ALA A 285 5.06 12.98 -4.52
N LEU A 286 4.07 12.11 -4.74
CA LEU A 286 4.02 10.75 -4.17
C LEU A 286 5.11 9.83 -4.76
N PHE A 287 5.46 10.01 -6.03
CA PHE A 287 6.65 9.39 -6.62
C PHE A 287 7.92 9.82 -5.88
N ALA A 288 8.11 11.13 -5.69
CA ALA A 288 9.27 11.67 -4.95
C ALA A 288 9.32 11.16 -3.49
N LEU A 289 8.17 11.05 -2.82
CA LEU A 289 8.03 10.42 -1.51
C LEU A 289 8.53 8.97 -1.52
N SER A 290 8.09 8.18 -2.51
CA SER A 290 8.44 6.76 -2.63
C SER A 290 9.94 6.55 -2.86
N ILE A 291 10.54 7.36 -3.74
CA ILE A 291 11.98 7.34 -3.99
C ILE A 291 12.76 7.74 -2.74
N SER A 292 12.35 8.83 -2.07
CA SER A 292 12.97 9.29 -0.83
C SER A 292 12.91 8.22 0.27
N SER A 293 11.76 7.57 0.44
CA SER A 293 11.59 6.45 1.36
C SER A 293 12.53 5.29 1.04
N ALA A 294 12.61 4.87 -0.23
CA ALA A 294 13.47 3.78 -0.65
C ALA A 294 14.96 4.08 -0.40
N VAL A 295 15.39 5.31 -0.69
CA VAL A 295 16.75 5.78 -0.41
C VAL A 295 17.02 5.80 1.09
N PHE A 296 16.10 6.36 1.89
CA PHE A 296 16.28 6.46 3.35
C PHE A 296 16.31 5.09 4.04
N SER A 297 15.54 4.10 3.56
CA SER A 297 15.56 2.74 4.09
C SER A 297 16.98 2.14 4.13
N ARG A 298 17.89 2.51 3.21
CA ARG A 298 19.30 2.08 3.25
C ARG A 298 20.09 2.66 4.42
N PHE A 299 19.75 3.88 4.83
CA PHE A 299 20.41 4.61 5.92
C PHE A 299 19.76 4.37 7.29
N LEU A 300 18.58 3.76 7.32
CA LEU A 300 17.85 3.50 8.55
C LEU A 300 18.65 2.64 9.54
N MET A 301 19.26 1.53 9.09
CA MET A 301 20.07 0.64 9.94
C MET A 301 21.32 1.35 10.52
N PRO A 302 22.14 2.07 9.73
CA PRO A 302 23.19 2.92 10.27
C PRO A 302 22.69 3.99 11.26
N ALA A 303 21.53 4.59 11.02
CA ALA A 303 20.97 5.61 11.91
C ALA A 303 20.54 5.02 13.25
N THR A 304 19.81 3.90 13.24
CA THR A 304 19.30 3.25 14.45
C THR A 304 20.41 2.60 15.28
N SER A 305 21.49 2.11 14.66
CA SER A 305 22.65 1.59 15.39
C SER A 305 23.46 2.66 16.12
N LYS A 306 23.52 3.89 15.57
CA LYS A 306 24.25 5.01 16.20
C LYS A 306 23.42 5.82 17.20
N LEU A 307 22.15 6.07 16.88
CA LEU A 307 21.27 6.97 17.65
C LEU A 307 20.25 6.22 18.52
N GLY A 308 20.06 4.93 18.29
CA GLY A 308 19.00 4.12 18.91
C GLY A 308 17.68 4.17 18.13
N LEU A 309 16.83 3.16 18.35
CA LEU A 309 15.55 3.02 17.66
C LEU A 309 14.55 4.13 18.01
N VAL A 310 14.36 4.38 19.31
CA VAL A 310 13.33 5.31 19.82
C VAL A 310 13.60 6.76 19.42
N PRO A 311 14.83 7.31 19.54
CA PRO A 311 15.09 8.70 19.12
C PRO A 311 14.91 8.91 17.62
N VAL A 312 15.32 7.95 16.78
CA VAL A 312 15.11 8.03 15.33
C VAL A 312 13.62 8.03 14.99
N TYR A 313 12.84 7.19 15.67
CA TYR A 313 11.38 7.17 15.51
C TYR A 313 10.75 8.52 15.87
N ILE A 314 11.04 9.05 17.06
CA ILE A 314 10.49 10.34 17.52
C ILE A 314 10.87 11.47 16.56
N ALA A 315 12.12 11.55 16.12
CA ALA A 315 12.56 12.60 15.19
C ALA A 315 11.79 12.56 13.86
N ALA A 316 11.52 11.36 13.35
CA ALA A 316 10.77 11.17 12.12
C ALA A 316 9.29 11.56 12.29
N GLU A 317 8.64 11.13 13.37
CA GLU A 317 7.23 11.49 13.63
C GLU A 317 7.05 12.99 13.91
N LEU A 318 8.04 13.64 14.55
CA LEU A 318 8.06 15.11 14.69
C LEU A 318 8.18 15.81 13.34
N MET A 319 9.01 15.27 12.44
CA MET A 319 9.14 15.78 11.07
C MET A 319 7.82 15.64 10.30
N LEU A 320 7.12 14.51 10.44
CA LEU A 320 5.79 14.31 9.87
C LEU A 320 4.80 15.35 10.42
N MET A 321 4.73 15.51 11.74
CA MET A 321 3.85 16.48 12.41
C MET A 321 4.10 17.91 11.89
N VAL A 322 5.35 18.37 11.91
CA VAL A 322 5.70 19.73 11.44
C VAL A 322 5.32 19.90 9.98
N GLY A 323 5.62 18.91 9.13
CA GLY A 323 5.26 18.99 7.72
C GLY A 323 3.75 19.07 7.48
N LEU A 324 2.96 18.26 8.19
CA LEU A 324 1.50 18.29 8.08
C LEU A 324 0.93 19.65 8.51
N LEU A 325 1.52 20.28 9.53
CA LEU A 325 1.15 21.64 9.97
C LEU A 325 1.53 22.72 8.95
N LEU A 326 2.55 22.50 8.12
CA LEU A 326 2.96 23.44 7.07
C LEU A 326 2.09 23.35 5.81
N MET A 327 1.46 22.20 5.53
CA MET A 327 0.67 22.00 4.30
C MET A 327 -0.35 23.12 4.04
N PRO A 328 -1.19 23.57 4.99
CA PRO A 328 -2.19 24.62 4.71
C PRO A 328 -1.61 25.99 4.33
N ILE A 329 -0.32 26.22 4.59
CA ILE A 329 0.38 27.48 4.38
C ILE A 329 1.09 27.49 3.02
N ILE A 330 1.47 26.32 2.51
CA ILE A 330 2.24 26.18 1.27
C ILE A 330 1.35 26.46 0.06
N ARG A 331 1.76 27.41 -0.79
CA ARG A 331 1.08 27.73 -2.06
C ARG A 331 1.88 27.35 -3.30
N SER A 332 3.17 27.06 -3.14
CA SER A 332 4.06 26.69 -4.25
C SER A 332 4.05 25.18 -4.46
N SER A 333 3.82 24.75 -5.69
CA SER A 333 3.89 23.34 -6.08
C SER A 333 5.26 22.73 -5.82
N ALA A 334 6.34 23.47 -6.09
CA ALA A 334 7.71 23.00 -5.82
C ALA A 334 7.96 22.77 -4.32
N MET A 335 7.47 23.65 -3.45
CA MET A 335 7.58 23.47 -2.00
C MET A 335 6.76 22.29 -1.50
N ALA A 336 5.56 22.09 -2.04
CA ALA A 336 4.71 20.95 -1.70
C ALA A 336 5.33 19.61 -2.14
N VAL A 337 5.92 19.54 -3.34
CA VAL A 337 6.68 18.37 -3.82
C VAL A 337 7.89 18.10 -2.92
N ALA A 338 8.65 19.12 -2.56
CA ALA A 338 9.79 18.98 -1.65
C ALA A 338 9.37 18.46 -0.27
N LEU A 339 8.22 18.92 0.24
CA LEU A 339 7.65 18.44 1.49
C LEU A 339 7.25 16.95 1.41
N TYR A 340 6.60 16.52 0.34
CA TYR A 340 6.24 15.11 0.13
C TYR A 340 7.47 14.23 -0.01
N ALA A 341 8.50 14.70 -0.73
CA ALA A 341 9.78 14.01 -0.79
C ALA A 341 10.39 13.87 0.62
N ALA A 342 10.32 14.92 1.44
CA ALA A 342 10.78 14.87 2.83
C ALA A 342 9.99 13.84 3.66
N PHE A 343 8.67 13.73 3.46
CA PHE A 343 7.82 12.70 4.09
C PHE A 343 8.23 11.26 3.77
N GLY A 344 9.05 11.01 2.74
CA GLY A 344 9.63 9.69 2.52
C GLY A 344 10.42 9.16 3.72
N ILE A 345 11.08 10.04 4.49
CA ILE A 345 11.84 9.68 5.70
C ILE A 345 10.91 9.12 6.79
N PRO A 346 9.91 9.87 7.30
CA PRO A 346 8.98 9.32 8.27
C PRO A 346 8.19 8.13 7.72
N PHE A 347 7.88 8.10 6.42
CA PHE A 347 7.22 6.94 5.83
C PHE A 347 8.05 5.65 5.98
N ALA A 348 9.35 5.70 5.69
CA ALA A 348 10.25 4.56 5.88
C ALA A 348 10.35 4.15 7.36
N VAL A 349 10.45 5.12 8.27
CA VAL A 349 10.58 4.91 9.72
C VAL A 349 9.32 4.29 10.31
N SER A 350 8.14 4.86 10.01
CA SER A 350 6.83 4.39 10.46
C SER A 350 6.54 2.95 10.01
N ASN A 351 7.04 2.53 8.85
CA ASN A 351 6.83 1.17 8.33
C ASN A 351 7.83 0.14 8.85
N THR A 352 8.93 0.55 9.49
CA THR A 352 10.04 -0.37 9.82
C THR A 352 10.32 -0.45 11.31
N ILE A 353 10.41 0.68 12.03
CA ILE A 353 10.81 0.68 13.44
C ILE A 353 9.81 -0.01 14.37
N PRO A 354 8.48 0.19 14.26
CA PRO A 354 7.50 -0.50 15.12
C PRO A 354 7.65 -2.02 15.07
N TRP A 355 7.86 -2.58 13.88
CA TRP A 355 8.12 -4.01 13.69
C TRP A 355 9.40 -4.46 14.38
N MET A 356 10.50 -3.72 14.21
CA MET A 356 11.77 -4.05 14.88
C MET A 356 11.65 -4.03 16.42
N ILE A 357 10.87 -3.11 16.99
CA ILE A 357 10.64 -3.06 18.44
C ILE A 357 9.84 -4.29 18.89
N VAL A 358 8.73 -4.59 18.21
CA VAL A 358 7.89 -5.74 18.56
C VAL A 358 8.65 -7.05 18.43
N THR A 359 9.42 -7.25 17.35
CA THR A 359 10.21 -8.47 17.14
C THR A 359 11.29 -8.66 18.21
N ARG A 360 11.99 -7.59 18.61
CA ARG A 360 13.01 -7.65 19.68
C ARG A 360 12.40 -7.97 21.04
N GLU A 361 11.23 -7.41 21.35
CA GLU A 361 10.53 -7.67 22.60
C GLU A 361 10.03 -9.13 22.66
N ILE A 362 9.47 -9.64 21.57
CA ILE A 362 9.00 -11.03 21.48
C ILE A 362 10.18 -12.01 21.62
N SER A 363 11.29 -11.78 20.91
CA SER A 363 12.46 -12.67 20.99
C SER A 363 13.20 -12.62 22.33
N SER A 364 13.05 -11.52 23.08
CA SER A 364 13.59 -11.39 24.44
C SER A 364 12.69 -12.00 25.52
N SER A 365 11.45 -12.39 25.19
CA SER A 365 10.52 -12.96 26.15
C SER A 365 10.92 -14.41 26.49
N PRO A 366 11.07 -14.77 27.77
CA PRO A 366 11.49 -16.12 28.19
C PRO A 366 10.54 -17.25 27.76
N ASP A 367 9.31 -16.92 27.34
CA ASP A 367 8.31 -17.87 26.83
C ASP A 367 8.44 -18.16 25.31
N ALA A 368 9.42 -17.56 24.62
CA ALA A 368 9.64 -17.71 23.17
C ALA A 368 10.64 -18.83 22.80
N ALA A 369 11.17 -19.59 23.77
CA ALA A 369 11.95 -20.79 23.47
C ALA A 369 11.00 -21.96 23.12
N PRO A 370 11.29 -22.73 22.06
CA PRO A 370 10.43 -23.82 21.60
C PRO A 370 10.27 -24.98 22.59
#